data_AF-A0A8H7Z1E7-F1
#
_entry.id   AF-A0A8H7Z1E7-F1
#
_cell.length_a   1.000
_cell.length_b   1.000
_cell.length_c   1.000
_cell.angle_alpha   90.00
_cell.angle_beta   90.00
_cell.angle_gamma   90.00
#
_symmetry.space_group_name_H-M   'P 1'
#
loop_
_entity.id
_entity.type
_entity.pdbx_description
1 polymer ?
#
loop_
_entity_poly.entity_id
_entity_poly.type
_entity_poly.pdbx_seq_one_letter_code
_entity_poly.pdbx_strand_id
1 'polypeptide(L)' 'MQEIHDSPMTGHPGHEIMYNIITQEFYWPDMSKDIHQFVHNCDHCGSVTAWHEHQKGMLKPLPVPD' A
#
# COMPACT_ATOMS: atom_id res chain seq x y z
N MET A 1 4.83 3.83 -14.72
CA MET A 1 4.47 3.68 -13.28
C MET A 1 4.51 5.02 -12.56
N GLN A 2 5.65 5.74 -12.52
CA GLN A 2 5.75 7.06 -11.87
C GLN A 2 4.73 8.07 -12.39
N GLU A 3 4.56 8.21 -13.70
CA GLU A 3 3.63 9.18 -14.30
C GLU A 3 2.17 8.98 -13.86
N ILE A 4 1.73 7.73 -13.72
CA ILE A 4 0.39 7.38 -13.25
C ILE A 4 0.27 7.64 -11.74
N HIS A 5 1.35 7.41 -11.00
CA HIS A 5 1.36 7.49 -9.54
C HIS A 5 1.42 8.93 -9.04
N ASP A 6 2.24 9.78 -9.66
CA ASP A 6 2.44 11.18 -9.27
C ASP A 6 1.49 12.13 -10.01
N SER A 7 0.63 11.61 -10.89
CA SER A 7 -0.32 12.45 -11.61
C SER A 7 -1.25 13.17 -10.62
N PRO A 8 -1.39 14.51 -10.72
CA PRO A 8 -2.30 15.28 -9.87
C PRO A 8 -3.76 14.83 -9.98
N MET A 9 -4.13 14.16 -11.09
CA MET A 9 -5.48 13.65 -11.30
C MET A 9 -5.78 12.37 -10.54
N THR A 10 -4.80 11.48 -10.40
CA THR A 10 -4.97 10.16 -9.76
C THR A 10 -4.53 10.17 -8.30
N GLY A 11 -3.66 11.10 -7.90
CA GLY A 11 -3.29 11.37 -6.51
C GLY A 11 -2.76 10.15 -5.75
N HIS A 12 -1.51 9.75 -6.04
CA HIS A 12 -0.82 8.62 -5.39
C HIS A 12 -1.70 7.36 -5.24
N PRO A 13 -2.27 6.84 -6.36
CA PRO A 13 -3.15 5.68 -6.33
C PRO A 13 -2.46 4.46 -5.71
N GLY A 14 -3.23 3.71 -4.92
CA GLY A 14 -2.81 2.43 -4.36
C GLY A 14 -2.54 1.36 -5.44
N HIS A 15 -1.96 0.24 -5.03
CA HIS A 15 -1.50 -0.81 -5.94
C HIS A 15 -2.64 -1.42 -6.78
N GLU A 16 -3.86 -1.54 -6.26
CA GLU A 16 -5.01 -2.06 -7.02
C GLU A 16 -5.42 -1.13 -8.17
N ILE A 17 -5.46 0.18 -7.91
CA ILE A 17 -5.80 1.19 -8.93
C ILE A 17 -4.69 1.25 -9.98
N MET A 18 -3.43 1.26 -9.54
CA MET A 18 -2.27 1.18 -10.42
C MET A 18 -2.31 -0.06 -11.32
N TYR A 19 -2.63 -1.23 -10.76
CA TYR A 19 -2.79 -2.47 -11.52
C TYR A 19 -3.83 -2.31 -12.62
N ASN A 20 -5.03 -1.84 -12.27
CA ASN A 20 -6.13 -1.67 -13.22
C ASN A 20 -5.83 -0.67 -14.35
N ILE A 21 -5.00 0.36 -14.11
CA ILE A 21 -4.61 1.32 -15.15
C ILE A 21 -3.56 0.69 -16.07
N ILE A 22 -2.53 0.10 -15.49
CA ILE A 22 -1.39 -0.43 -16.25
C ILE A 22 -1.79 -1.61 -17.12
N THR A 23 -2.67 -2.49 -16.62
CA THR A 23 -3.12 -3.68 -17.34
C THR A 23 -3.97 -3.36 -18.58
N GLN A 24 -4.38 -2.11 -18.78
CA GLN A 24 -5.13 -1.70 -19.97
C GLN A 24 -4.26 -1.66 -21.22
N GLU A 25 -2.97 -1.33 -21.07
CA GLU A 25 -2.07 -1.13 -22.21
C GLU A 25 -0.80 -2.00 -22.14
N PHE A 26 -0.47 -2.56 -20.98
CA PHE A 26 0.77 -3.29 -20.77
C PHE A 26 0.53 -4.63 -20.08
N TYR A 27 1.39 -5.59 -20.37
CA TYR A 27 1.45 -6.87 -19.69
C TYR A 27 2.88 -7.37 -19.62
N TRP A 28 3.28 -7.86 -18.44
CA TRP A 28 4.53 -8.58 -18.24
C TRP A 28 4.40 -9.57 -17.07
N PRO A 29 5.27 -10.60 -17.00
CA PRO A 29 5.31 -11.51 -15.85
C PRO A 29 5.59 -10.75 -14.55
N ASP A 30 4.92 -11.13 -13.45
CA ASP A 30 5.08 -10.51 -12.12
C ASP A 30 4.68 -9.03 -11.99
N MET A 31 3.94 -8.47 -12.97
CA MET A 31 3.42 -7.09 -12.93
C MET A 31 2.74 -6.70 -11.61
N SER A 32 1.91 -7.58 -11.04
CA SER A 32 1.24 -7.30 -9.77
C SER A 32 2.25 -7.09 -8.63
N LYS A 33 3.31 -7.91 -8.58
CA LYS A 33 4.38 -7.80 -7.59
C LYS A 33 5.18 -6.52 -7.78
N ASP A 34 5.53 -6.20 -9.02
CA ASP A 34 6.29 -4.98 -9.34
C ASP A 34 5.49 -3.72 -8.98
N ILE A 35 4.20 -3.70 -9.31
CA ILE A 35 3.30 -2.58 -8.96
C ILE A 35 3.14 -2.44 -7.46
N HIS A 36 2.97 -3.55 -6.74
CA HIS A 36 2.88 -3.52 -5.28
C HIS A 36 4.16 -2.98 -4.66
N GLN A 37 5.33 -3.45 -5.12
CA GLN A 37 6.62 -2.99 -4.62
C GLN A 37 6.87 -1.50 -4.96
N PHE A 38 6.47 -1.07 -6.15
CA PHE A 38 6.56 0.33 -6.56
C PHE A 38 5.73 1.25 -5.64
N VAL A 39 4.46 0.92 -5.40
CA VAL A 39 3.59 1.72 -4.52
C VAL A 39 4.03 1.66 -3.06
N HIS A 40 4.48 0.49 -2.58
CA HIS A 40 4.97 0.32 -1.21
C HIS A 40 6.21 1.18 -0.91
N ASN A 41 7.09 1.37 -1.90
CA ASN A 41 8.30 2.17 -1.78
C ASN A 41 8.04 3.69 -1.94
N CYS A 42 6.80 4.12 -2.07
CA CYS A 42 6.47 5.54 -2.12
C CYS A 42 6.44 6.15 -0.72
N ASP A 43 7.35 7.09 -0.44
CA ASP A 43 7.43 7.81 0.84
C ASP A 43 6.13 8.56 1.17
N HIS A 44 5.46 9.13 0.16
CA HIS A 44 4.20 9.84 0.36
C HIS A 44 3.10 8.87 0.82
N CYS A 45 2.90 7.76 0.09
CA CYS A 45 1.93 6.73 0.47
C CYS A 45 2.24 6.10 1.83
N GLY A 46 3.52 5.82 2.11
CA GLY A 46 3.99 5.25 3.37
C GLY A 46 3.78 6.19 4.57
N SER A 47 3.91 7.50 4.37
CA SER A 47 3.71 8.49 5.44
C SER A 47 2.24 8.71 5.81
N VAL A 48 1.33 8.60 4.83
CA VAL A 48 -0.12 8.73 5.03
C VAL A 48 -0.72 7.46 5.62
N THR A 49 -0.15 6.30 5.29
CA THR A 49 -0.56 5.02 5.84
C THR A 49 -0.03 4.92 7.27
N ALA A 50 -0.89 5.12 8.26
CA ALA A 50 -0.51 4.90 9.65
C ALA A 50 0.10 3.50 9.80
N TRP A 51 1.28 3.40 10.42
CA TRP A 51 1.94 2.13 10.71
C TRP A 51 1.12 1.33 11.74
N HIS A 52 0.09 0.61 11.29
CA HIS A 52 -0.81 -0.16 12.14
C HIS A 52 -0.12 -1.38 12.79
N GLU A 53 1.03 -1.81 12.28
CA GLU A 53 1.75 -2.99 12.81
C GLU A 53 2.36 -2.75 14.20
N HIS A 54 2.67 -1.51 14.56
CA HIS A 54 3.32 -1.21 15.84
C HIS A 54 2.35 -1.06 17.03
N GLN A 55 1.03 -1.17 16.80
CA GLN A 55 0.01 -1.03 17.86
C GLN A 55 -0.69 -2.34 18.25
N LYS A 56 -0.07 -3.51 18.01
CA LYS A 56 -0.43 -4.72 18.77
C LYS A 56 0.30 -4.71 20.10
N GLY A 57 -0.05 -3.75 20.97
CA GLY A 57 0.40 -3.75 22.36
C GLY A 57 0.06 -5.08 23.03
N MET A 58 0.84 -5.49 24.03
CA MET A 58 0.55 -6.69 24.81
C MET A 58 -0.86 -6.60 25.39
N LEU A 59 -1.71 -7.59 25.09
CA LEU A 59 -3.01 -7.72 25.75
C LEU A 59 -2.76 -7.87 27.25
N LYS A 60 -3.26 -6.93 28.07
CA LYS A 60 -3.21 -7.07 29.52
C LYS A 60 -4.18 -8.19 29.93
N PRO A 61 -3.72 -9.25 30.64
CA PRO A 61 -4.62 -10.28 31.13
C PRO A 61 -5.60 -9.68 32.15
N LEU A 62 -6.85 -10.16 32.13
CA LEU A 62 -7.85 -9.79 33.13
C LEU A 62 -7.44 -10.35 34.51
N PRO A 63 -7.68 -9.61 35.61
CA PRO A 63 -7.44 -10.14 36.94
C PRO A 63 -8.33 -11.36 37.19
N VAL A 64 -7.74 -12.41 37.77
CA VAL A 64 -8.48 -13.62 38.19
C VAL A 64 -9.29 -13.27 39.46
N PRO A 65 -10.60 -13.53 39.51
CA PRO A 65 -11.39 -13.34 40.73
C PRO A 65 -11.02 -14.35 41.82
N ASP A 66 -11.15 -13.95 43.10
CA ASP A 66 -11.04 -14.82 44.28
C ASP A 66 -12.16 -15.88 44.35
#